data_AF-A0AAU5X1M0-F1
#
_entry.id   AF-A0AAU5X1M0-F1
#
_cell.length_a   1.000
_cell.length_b   1.000
_cell.length_c   1.000
_cell.angle_alpha   90.00
_cell.angle_beta   90.00
_cell.angle_gamma   90.00
#
_symmetry.space_group_name_H-M   'P 1'
#
loop_
_entity.id
_entity.type
_entity.pdbx_description
1 polymer ?
#
loop_
_entity_poly.entity_id
_entity_poly.type
_entity_poly.pdbx_seq_one_letter_code
_entity_poly.pdbx_strand_id
1 'polypeptide(L)' 'MVVTEALNALSRAHREVLTETVMRRRTVDEAADALGIPVSTVKSRIYYALRALHILLEEREMAT' A
#
# COMPACT_ATOMS: atom_id res chain seq x y z
N MET A 1 -10.32 5.08 -14.02
CA MET A 1 -9.11 4.27 -14.27
C MET A 1 -8.95 3.37 -13.06
N VAL A 2 -9.30 2.08 -13.18
CA VAL A 2 -9.62 1.18 -12.05
C VAL A 2 -8.51 1.13 -10.98
N VAL A 3 -7.25 1.09 -11.40
CA VAL A 3 -6.10 1.03 -10.49
C VAL A 3 -5.96 2.29 -9.62
N THR A 4 -6.11 3.48 -10.20
CA THR A 4 -6.00 4.75 -9.44
C THR A 4 -7.11 4.88 -8.42
N GLU A 5 -8.32 4.44 -8.75
CA GLU A 5 -9.46 4.45 -7.83
C GLU A 5 -9.26 3.48 -6.67
N ALA A 6 -8.77 2.27 -6.93
CA ALA A 6 -8.45 1.30 -5.88
C ALA A 6 -7.35 1.81 -4.94
N LEU A 7 -6.29 2.43 -5.47
CA LEU A 7 -5.26 3.07 -4.66
C LEU A 7 -5.81 4.24 -3.81
N ASN A 8 -6.76 5.00 -4.34
CA ASN A 8 -7.43 6.08 -3.63
C ASN A 8 -8.42 5.60 -2.55
N ALA A 9 -8.92 4.37 -2.67
CA ALA A 9 -9.78 3.74 -1.65
C ALA A 9 -8.98 3.13 -0.49
N LEU A 10 -7.67 2.93 -0.64
CA LEU A 10 -6.82 2.49 0.48
C LEU A 10 -6.77 3.54 1.59
N SER A 11 -6.67 3.05 2.83
CA SER A 11 -6.33 3.88 3.99
C SER A 11 -5.02 4.64 3.73
N ARG A 12 -4.91 5.82 4.35
CA ARG A 12 -3.70 6.66 4.21
C ARG A 12 -2.42 5.88 4.52
N ALA A 13 -2.42 5.12 5.61
CA ALA A 13 -1.26 4.32 6.02
C ALA A 13 -0.87 3.26 4.98
N HIS A 14 -1.85 2.56 4.39
CA HIS A 14 -1.59 1.59 3.32
C HIS A 14 -1.06 2.26 2.05
N ARG A 15 -1.60 3.42 1.69
CA ARG A 15 -1.12 4.16 0.51
C ARG A 15 0.30 4.69 0.69
N GLU A 16 0.60 5.23 1.87
CA GLU A 16 1.94 5.75 2.19
C GLU A 16 2.99 4.64 2.12
N VAL A 17 2.74 3.46 2.70
CA VAL A 17 3.73 2.38 2.67
C VAL A 17 4.00 1.86 1.25
N LEU A 18 2.97 1.79 0.40
CA LEU A 18 3.12 1.41 -1.00
C LEU A 18 3.80 2.52 -1.82
N THR A 19 3.59 3.78 -1.47
CA THR A 19 4.28 4.91 -2.11
C THR A 19 5.78 4.82 -1.85
N GLU A 20 6.19 4.58 -0.60
CA GLU A 20 7.61 4.46 -0.25
C GLU A 20 8.26 3.24 -0.91
N THR A 21 7.62 2.08 -0.85
CA THR A 21 8.26 0.83 -1.27
C THR A 21 8.12 0.51 -2.76
N VAL A 22 7.00 0.85 -3.38
CA VAL A 22 6.73 0.52 -4.78
C VAL A 22 7.06 1.70 -5.71
N MET A 23 6.57 2.89 -5.38
CA MET A 23 6.72 4.06 -6.26
C MET A 23 8.10 4.71 -6.11
N ARG A 24 8.57 4.87 -4.87
CA ARG A 24 9.90 5.43 -4.55
C ARG A 24 11.00 4.37 -4.50
N ARG A 25 10.66 3.09 -4.64
CA ARG A 25 11.57 1.94 -4.66
C ARG A 25 12.50 1.87 -3.43
N ARG A 26 12.04 2.36 -2.28
CA ARG A 26 12.78 2.27 -1.02
C ARG A 26 12.75 0.84 -0.50
N THR A 27 13.84 0.45 0.14
CA THR A 27 13.89 -0.74 0.99
C THR A 27 12.96 -0.59 2.19
N VAL A 28 12.71 -1.69 2.90
CA VAL A 28 11.86 -1.67 4.10
C VAL A 28 12.45 -0.75 5.19
N ASP A 29 13.77 -0.75 5.35
CA ASP A 29 14.46 0.08 6.33
C ASP A 29 14.38 1.57 5.97
N GLU A 30 14.65 1.94 4.71
CA GLU A 30 14.50 3.32 4.24
C GLU A 30 13.04 3.82 4.33
N ALA A 31 12.07 2.94 4.10
CA ALA A 31 10.65 3.27 4.28
C ALA A 31 10.29 3.44 5.77
N ALA A 32 10.90 2.65 6.67
CA ALA A 32 10.72 2.78 8.11
C ALA A 32 11.22 4.13 8.61
N ASP A 33 12.42 4.52 8.19
CA ASP A 33 13.02 5.82 8.52
C ASP A 33 12.18 6.98 7.98
N ALA A 34 11.74 6.88 6.73
CA ALA A 34 10.95 7.92 6.09
C ALA A 34 9.57 8.13 6.71
N LEU A 35 8.94 7.05 7.19
CA LEU A 35 7.60 7.08 7.79
C LEU A 35 7.63 7.25 9.31
N GLY A 36 8.81 7.20 9.94
CA GLY A 36 8.96 7.32 11.39
C GLY A 36 8.28 6.18 12.15
N ILE A 37 8.29 4.97 11.61
CA ILE A 37 7.64 3.78 12.22
C ILE A 37 8.60 2.58 12.27
N PRO A 38 8.36 1.59 13.16
CA PRO A 38 9.21 0.41 13.22
C PRO A 38 9.24 -0.38 11.91
N VAL A 39 10.39 -0.96 11.57
CA VAL A 39 10.57 -1.88 10.43
C VAL A 39 9.53 -3.02 10.45
N SER A 40 9.22 -3.56 11.63
CA SER A 40 8.19 -4.60 11.80
C SER A 40 6.80 -4.10 11.40
N THR A 41 6.48 -2.84 11.68
CA THR A 41 5.23 -2.19 11.27
C THR A 41 5.21 -1.94 9.77
N VAL A 42 6.34 -1.59 9.14
CA VAL A 42 6.40 -1.45 7.67
C VAL A 42 6.07 -2.80 7.02
N LYS A 43 6.70 -3.89 7.46
CA LYS A 43 6.46 -5.23 6.91
C LYS A 43 4.99 -5.65 7.01
N SER A 44 4.38 -5.54 8.19
CA SER A 44 2.97 -5.89 8.38
C SER A 44 2.05 -4.96 7.58
N ARG A 45 2.36 -3.66 7.52
CA ARG A 45 1.57 -2.69 6.76
C ARG A 45 1.64 -2.93 5.25
N ILE A 46 2.77 -3.35 4.69
CA ILE A 46 2.88 -3.77 3.29
C ILE A 46 1.95 -4.96 3.02
N TYR A 47 2.00 -5.98 3.87
CA TYR A 47 1.15 -7.17 3.72
C TYR A 47 -0.34 -6.80 3.69
N TYR A 48 -0.81 -6.01 4.67
CA TYR A 48 -2.22 -5.62 4.72
C TYR A 48 -2.60 -4.61 3.63
N ALA A 49 -1.69 -3.73 3.20
CA ALA A 49 -1.92 -2.82 2.09
C ALA A 49 -2.12 -3.57 0.76
N LEU A 50 -1.27 -4.55 0.47
CA LEU A 50 -1.40 -5.38 -0.73
C LEU A 50 -2.66 -6.24 -0.70
N ARG A 51 -3.00 -6.83 0.46
CA ARG A 51 -4.23 -7.59 0.63
C ARG A 51 -5.48 -6.72 0.43
N ALA A 52 -5.49 -5.52 1.00
CA ALA A 52 -6.58 -4.57 0.81
C ALA A 52 -6.69 -4.11 -0.64
N LEU A 53 -5.56 -3.84 -1.31
CA LEU A 53 -5.53 -3.45 -2.71
C LEU A 53 -6.08 -4.55 -3.62
N HIS A 54 -5.72 -5.80 -3.35
CA HIS A 54 -6.22 -6.96 -4.11
C HIS A 54 -7.74 -7.07 -4.01
N ILE A 55 -8.32 -7.01 -2.81
CA ILE A 55 -9.78 -7.04 -2.59
C ILE A 55 -10.47 -5.90 -3.37
N LEU A 56 -9.93 -4.68 -3.27
CA LEU A 56 -10.50 -3.52 -3.97
C LEU A 56 -10.43 -3.65 -5.50
N LEU A 57 -9.42 -4.34 -6.05
CA LEU A 57 -9.33 -4.59 -7.48
C LEU A 57 -10.33 -5.67 -7.90
N GLU A 58 -10.43 -6.77 -7.16
CA GLU A 58 -11.40 -7.84 -7.42
C GLU A 58 -12.84 -7.32 -7.40
N GLU A 59 -13.21 -6.52 -6.39
CA GLU A 59 -14.54 -5.91 -6.29
C GLU A 59 -14.89 -5.05 -7.52
N ARG A 60 -13.88 -4.43 -8.16
CA ARG A 60 -14.08 -3.54 -9.30
C ARG A 60 -14.02 -4.25 -10.64
N GLU A 61 -13.23 -5.32 -10.76
CA GLU A 61 -13.27 -6.23 -11.90
C GLU A 61 -14.65 -6.91 -11.99
N MET A 62 -15.26 -7.27 -10.87
CA MET A 62 -16.60 -7.87 -10.82
C MET A 62 -17.74 -6.86 -11.08
N ALA A 63 -17.48 -5.56 -10.95
CA ALA A 63 -18.46 -4.49 -11.16
C ALA A 63 -18.44 -3.92 -12.59
N THR A 64 -17.58 -4.42 -13.47
CA THR A 64 -17.42 -4.01 -14.88
C THR A 64 -18.00 -5.07 -15.80
#